data_AF-A0A3D4PG65-F1
#
_entry.id   AF-A0A3D4PG65-F1
#
_cell.length_a   1.000
_cell.length_b   1.000
_cell.length_c   1.000
_cell.angle_alpha   90.00
_cell.angle_beta   90.00
_cell.angle_gamma   90.00
#
_symmetry.space_group_name_H-M   'P 1'
#
loop_
_entity.id
_entity.type
_entity.pdbx_description
1 polymer ?
#
loop_
_entity_poly.entity_id
_entity_poly.type
_entity_poly.pdbx_seq_one_letter_code
_entity_poly.pdbx_strand_id
1 'polypeptide(L)' 'IDIQPYANTQAVERADIVNVGGFSDQVFKLIANVSKGQASENHWVNEIERMRL' A
#
# COMPACT_ATOMS: atom_id res chain seq x y z
N ILE A 1 -2.79 3.10 10.59
CA ILE A 1 -1.75 3.98 10.01
C ILE A 1 -0.53 3.79 10.87
N ASP A 2 0.54 3.24 10.32
CA ASP A 2 1.79 3.05 11.05
C ASP A 2 2.73 4.22 10.77
N ILE A 3 3.35 4.76 11.81
CA ILE A 3 4.21 5.95 11.77
C ILE A 3 5.70 5.56 11.71
N GLN A 4 6.03 4.30 12.04
CA GLN A 4 7.40 3.80 12.05
C GLN A 4 7.54 2.59 11.12
N PRO A 5 8.62 2.51 10.31
CA PRO A 5 8.81 1.40 9.41
C PRO A 5 9.19 0.14 10.20
N TYR A 6 8.31 -0.85 10.17
CA TYR A 6 8.56 -2.17 10.74
C TYR A 6 8.32 -3.26 9.69
N ALA A 7 8.90 -4.44 9.89
CA ALA A 7 8.72 -5.59 9.00
C ALA A 7 7.37 -6.30 9.20
N ASN A 8 6.58 -5.86 10.17
CA ASN A 8 5.29 -6.41 10.55
C ASN A 8 4.15 -5.47 10.13
N THR A 9 3.05 -6.07 9.67
CA THR A 9 1.80 -5.35 9.39
C THR A 9 0.85 -5.48 10.57
N GLN A 10 0.10 -4.41 10.87
CA GLN A 10 -0.93 -4.43 11.91
C GLN A 10 -2.17 -5.23 11.49
N ALA A 11 -2.40 -5.36 10.17
CA ALA A 11 -3.52 -6.10 9.62
C ALA A 11 -3.04 -7.00 8.47
N VAL A 12 -3.51 -8.25 8.48
CA VAL A 12 -3.30 -9.19 7.37
C VAL A 12 -3.92 -8.59 6.10
N GLU A 13 -3.20 -8.72 4.99
CA GLU A 13 -3.70 -8.25 3.69
C GLU A 13 -5.00 -8.96 3.31
N ARG A 14 -5.97 -8.19 2.83
CA ARG A 14 -7.31 -8.66 2.43
C ARG A 14 -7.87 -7.69 1.39
N ALA A 15 -8.80 -8.15 0.55
CA ALA A 15 -9.36 -7.34 -0.53
C ALA A 15 -10.02 -6.01 -0.09
N ASP A 16 -10.47 -5.91 1.17
CA ASP A 16 -11.07 -4.72 1.78
C ASP A 16 -10.12 -3.96 2.74
N ILE A 17 -8.85 -4.40 2.86
CA ILE A 17 -7.84 -3.78 3.72
C ILE A 17 -6.70 -3.23 2.86
N VAL A 18 -6.37 -1.95 3.06
CA VAL A 18 -5.20 -1.32 2.43
C VAL A 18 -4.19 -0.94 3.49
N ASN A 19 -3.03 -1.59 3.45
CA ASN A 19 -1.89 -1.22 4.30
C ASN A 19 -1.11 -0.08 3.65
N VAL A 20 -0.86 0.99 4.41
CA VAL A 20 -0.10 2.16 3.96
C VAL A 20 1.10 2.36 4.88
N GLY A 21 2.29 2.49 4.29
CA GLY A 21 3.52 2.80 5.00
C GLY A 21 3.93 4.26 4.77
N GLY A 22 4.10 5.02 5.85
CA GLY A 22 4.52 6.42 5.78
C GLY A 22 3.38 7.43 5.59
N PHE A 23 3.72 8.71 5.69
CA PHE A 23 2.76 9.82 5.75
C PHE A 23 3.12 10.93 4.75
N SER A 24 3.07 10.60 3.45
CA SER A 24 3.29 11.55 2.35
C SER A 24 2.05 11.69 1.46
N ASP A 25 2.03 12.71 0.60
CA ASP A 25 0.94 12.94 -0.38
C ASP A 25 0.67 11.75 -1.31
N GLN A 26 1.65 10.85 -1.44
CA GLN A 26 1.54 9.61 -2.20
C GLN A 26 0.47 8.67 -1.64
N VAL A 27 0.20 8.72 -0.33
CA VAL A 27 -0.86 7.91 0.33
C VAL A 27 -2.24 8.26 -0.23
N PHE A 28 -2.52 9.54 -0.52
CA PHE A 28 -3.82 9.95 -1.08
C PHE A 28 -4.01 9.44 -2.51
N LYS A 29 -2.94 9.40 -3.31
CA LYS A 29 -2.99 8.83 -4.66
C LYS A 29 -3.29 7.32 -4.62
N LEU A 30 -2.67 6.62 -3.68
CA LEU A 30 -2.93 5.20 -3.45
C LEU A 30 -4.40 4.95 -3.07
N ILE A 31 -4.93 5.69 -2.10
CA ILE A 31 -6.33 5.55 -1.67
C ILE A 31 -7.28 5.78 -2.85
N ALA A 32 -6.98 6.76 -3.70
CA ALA A 32 -7.75 7.04 -4.92
C ALA A 32 -7.69 5.90 -5.95
N ASN A 33 -6.58 5.16 -6.04
CA ASN A 33 -6.45 4.01 -6.94
C ASN A 33 -7.21 2.80 -6.39
N VAL A 34 -7.12 2.53 -5.09
CA VAL A 34 -7.89 1.47 -4.43
C VAL A 34 -9.39 1.71 -4.59
N SER A 35 -9.87 2.93 -4.34
CA SER A 35 -11.30 3.23 -4.44
C SER A 35 -11.85 3.09 -5.86
N LYS A 36 -10.99 3.14 -6.88
CA LYS A 36 -11.32 2.85 -8.29
C LYS A 36 -11.17 1.37 -8.68
N GLY A 37 -10.82 0.49 -7.74
CA GLY A 37 -10.55 -0.92 -8.01
C GLY A 37 -9.23 -1.16 -8.76
N GLN A 38 -8.30 -0.20 -8.72
CA GLN A 38 -7.03 -0.24 -9.45
C GLN A 38 -5.85 -0.72 -8.59
N ALA A 39 -6.12 -1.19 -7.37
CA ALA A 39 -5.14 -1.84 -6.51
C ALA A 39 -5.53 -3.30 -6.29
N SER A 40 -4.57 -4.20 -6.43
CA SER A 40 -4.73 -5.65 -6.23
C SER A 40 -3.98 -6.10 -4.98
N GLU A 41 -4.22 -7.35 -4.58
CA GLU A 41 -3.31 -8.07 -3.69
C GLU A 41 -1.87 -7.97 -4.22
N ASN A 42 -0.90 -7.81 -3.31
CA ASN A 42 0.51 -7.56 -3.58
C ASN A 42 0.83 -6.22 -4.27
N HIS A 43 -0.06 -5.22 -4.24
CA HIS A 43 0.15 -3.92 -4.90
C HIS A 43 1.54 -3.32 -4.66
N TRP A 44 1.98 -3.29 -3.40
CA TRP A 44 3.27 -2.71 -3.03
C TRP A 44 4.47 -3.53 -3.46
N VAL A 45 4.36 -4.87 -3.41
CA VAL A 45 5.41 -5.75 -3.92
C VAL A 45 5.61 -5.50 -5.41
N ASN A 46 4.53 -5.42 -6.17
CA ASN A 46 4.57 -5.13 -7.61
C ASN A 46 5.17 -3.75 -7.91
N GLU A 47 4.87 -2.74 -7.09
CA GLU A 47 5.39 -1.39 -7.29
C GLU A 47 6.88 -1.28 -6.97
N ILE A 48 7.34 -1.96 -5.91
CA ILE A 48 8.78 -2.05 -5.58
C ILE A 48 9.54 -2.74 -6.70
N GLU A 49 9.01 -3.85 -7.23
CA GLU A 49 9.62 -4.56 -8.38
C GLU A 49 9.68 -3.66 -9.63
N ARG A 50 8.65 -2.86 -9.90
CA ARG A 50 8.65 -1.88 -11.01
C ARG A 50 9.73 -0.81 -10.89
N MET A 51 10.04 -0.35 -9.68
CA MET A 51 11.06 0.68 -9.45
C MET A 51 12.50 0.13 -9.52
N ARG A 52 12.67 -1.19 -9.42
CA ARG A 52 13.97 -1.86 -9.44
C ARG A 52 14.45 -2.18 -10.87
N LEU A 53 13.58 -2.04 -11.87
CA LEU A 53 13.86 -2.17 -13.31
C LEU A 53 14.17 -0.80 -13.94
#